data_AF-A0A2H0DND4-F1
#
_entry.id   AF-A0A2H0DND4-F1
#
_cell.length_a   1.000
_cell.length_b   1.000
_cell.length_c   1.000
_cell.angle_alpha   90.00
_cell.angle_beta   90.00
_cell.angle_gamma   90.00
#
_symmetry.space_group_name_H-M   'P 1'
#
loop_
_entity.id
_entity.type
_entity.pdbx_description
1 polymer ?
#
loop_
_entity_poly.entity_id
_entity_poly.type
_entity_poly.pdbx_seq_one_letter_code
_entity_poly.pdbx_strand_id
1 'polypeptide(L)'
;MLSPEENHARALLGASRAYAQRAVELLCKDARLRDRVPLPLRPAIAAEIDRFHLFLIFSSLRDKEHRDRSFFERVHDSLRALFVETETRRLLSLREELAGVPEGRRIWEDLRPERDPLEPYYGSFDDGGKTLESSPFAIVARRVSDRFFREDAPVAYDLVLSIALDTADRLTQEVDNVDEGTGA
;
A
#
# COMPACT_ATOMS: atom_id res chain seq x y z
N MET A 1 -6.95 8.84 26.00
CA MET A 1 -6.91 9.69 24.80
C MET A 1 -5.67 9.32 24.03
N LEU A 2 -5.79 9.07 22.72
CA LEU A 2 -4.63 8.86 21.84
C LEU A 2 -3.91 10.19 21.62
N SER A 3 -2.60 10.16 21.41
CA SER A 3 -1.88 11.38 21.04
C SER A 3 -2.31 11.89 19.65
N PRO A 4 -2.13 13.18 19.33
CA PRO A 4 -2.36 13.70 17.99
C PRO A 4 -1.62 12.89 16.91
N GLU A 5 -0.38 12.51 17.17
CA GLU A 5 0.44 11.71 16.26
C GLU A 5 -0.12 10.31 16.04
N GLU A 6 -0.55 9.63 17.11
CA GLU A 6 -1.21 8.33 17.01
C GLU A 6 -2.54 8.40 16.24
N ASN A 7 -3.29 9.50 16.37
CA ASN A 7 -4.52 9.71 15.61
C ASN A 7 -4.24 9.88 14.11
N HIS A 8 -3.26 10.71 13.75
CA HIS A 8 -2.84 10.88 12.36
C HIS A 8 -2.30 9.59 11.76
N ALA A 9 -1.46 8.86 12.50
CA ALA A 9 -0.95 7.56 12.08
C ALA A 9 -2.08 6.54 11.83
N ARG A 10 -3.11 6.50 12.69
CA ARG A 10 -4.30 5.65 12.48
C ARG A 10 -5.11 6.09 11.25
N ALA A 11 -5.27 7.40 11.04
CA ALA A 11 -6.00 7.94 9.90
C ALA A 11 -5.31 7.57 8.58
N LEU A 12 -3.99 7.78 8.49
CA LEU A 12 -3.17 7.43 7.33
C LEU A 12 -3.23 5.92 7.02
N LEU A 13 -3.08 5.07 8.04
CA LEU A 13 -3.19 3.62 7.88
C LEU A 13 -4.61 3.20 7.46
N GLY A 14 -5.64 3.87 7.97
CA GLY A 14 -7.02 3.67 7.57
C GLY A 14 -7.27 4.04 6.11
N ALA A 15 -6.76 5.19 5.67
CA ALA A 15 -6.86 5.68 4.30
C ALA A 15 -6.17 4.71 3.32
N SER A 16 -4.93 4.30 3.62
CA SER A 16 -4.16 3.33 2.85
C SER A 16 -4.97 2.05 2.55
N ARG A 17 -5.59 1.49 3.59
CA ARG A 17 -6.41 0.27 3.49
C ARG A 17 -7.69 0.48 2.71
N ALA A 18 -8.39 1.59 2.96
CA ALA A 18 -9.62 1.91 2.26
C ALA A 18 -9.37 2.07 0.75
N TYR A 19 -8.29 2.78 0.38
CA TYR A 19 -7.90 2.93 -1.02
C TYR A 19 -7.47 1.60 -1.64
N ALA A 20 -6.74 0.74 -0.92
CA ALA A 20 -6.34 -0.58 -1.41
C ALA A 20 -7.55 -1.50 -1.65
N GLN A 21 -8.54 -1.49 -0.76
CA GLN A 21 -9.79 -2.24 -0.96
C GLN A 21 -10.57 -1.69 -2.17
N ARG A 22 -10.66 -0.36 -2.28
CA ARG A 22 -11.33 0.28 -3.42
C ARG A 22 -10.65 -0.04 -4.75
N ALA A 23 -9.32 -0.12 -4.77
CA ALA A 23 -8.57 -0.54 -5.95
C ALA A 23 -8.99 -1.95 -6.41
N VAL A 24 -9.10 -2.89 -5.48
CA VAL A 24 -9.59 -4.25 -5.79
C VAL A 24 -11.02 -4.24 -6.32
N GLU A 25 -11.90 -3.42 -5.76
CA GLU A 25 -13.27 -3.27 -6.29
C GLU A 25 -13.28 -2.73 -7.72
N LEU A 26 -12.40 -1.79 -8.05
CA LEU A 26 -12.28 -1.24 -9.41
C LEU A 26 -11.78 -2.31 -10.39
N LEU A 27 -10.76 -3.08 -10.00
CA LEU A 27 -10.27 -4.22 -10.77
C LEU A 27 -11.39 -5.25 -11.01
N CYS A 28 -12.18 -5.56 -9.99
CA CYS A 28 -13.31 -6.50 -10.11
C CYS A 28 -14.53 -5.93 -10.85
N LYS A 29 -14.60 -4.61 -11.10
CA LYS A 29 -15.66 -3.98 -11.90
C LYS A 29 -15.31 -3.90 -13.38
N ASP A 30 -14.03 -3.97 -13.73
CA ASP A 30 -13.60 -4.00 -15.13
C ASP A 30 -14.10 -5.29 -15.79
N ALA A 31 -14.85 -5.15 -16.89
CA ALA A 31 -15.48 -6.27 -17.58
C ALA A 31 -14.47 -7.31 -18.09
N ARG A 32 -13.22 -6.91 -18.33
CA ARG A 32 -12.15 -7.79 -18.82
C ARG A 32 -11.54 -8.61 -17.67
N LEU A 33 -11.65 -8.13 -16.43
CA LEU A 33 -10.94 -8.67 -15.27
C LEU A 33 -11.85 -9.28 -14.19
N ARG A 34 -13.15 -8.95 -14.17
CA ARG A 34 -14.10 -9.27 -13.09
C ARG A 34 -14.15 -10.75 -12.66
N ASP A 35 -13.93 -11.66 -13.59
CA ASP A 35 -14.02 -13.12 -13.39
C ASP A 35 -12.63 -13.79 -13.35
N ARG A 36 -11.55 -13.01 -13.36
CA ARG A 36 -10.17 -13.51 -13.43
C ARG A 36 -9.53 -13.77 -12.07
N VAL A 37 -10.00 -13.10 -11.02
CA VAL A 37 -9.45 -13.24 -9.67
C VAL A 37 -10.44 -13.93 -8.73
N PRO A 38 -10.12 -15.15 -8.28
CA PRO A 38 -10.87 -15.85 -7.22
C PRO A 38 -10.99 -15.00 -5.95
N LEU A 39 -12.14 -15.07 -5.28
CA LEU A 39 -12.40 -14.35 -4.02
C LEU A 39 -11.26 -14.46 -2.98
N PRO A 40 -10.66 -15.64 -2.73
CA PRO A 40 -9.58 -15.76 -1.75
C PRO A 40 -8.29 -15.01 -2.09
N LEU A 41 -8.07 -14.65 -3.36
CA LEU A 41 -6.88 -13.91 -3.79
C LEU A 41 -7.05 -12.39 -3.70
N ARG A 42 -8.27 -11.89 -3.58
CA ARG A 42 -8.56 -10.44 -3.54
C ARG A 42 -7.90 -9.74 -2.34
N PRO A 43 -7.87 -10.32 -1.13
CA PRO A 43 -7.17 -9.71 0.01
C PRO A 43 -5.65 -9.66 -0.19
N ALA A 44 -5.07 -10.59 -0.94
CA ALA A 44 -3.65 -10.58 -1.31
C ALA A 44 -3.33 -9.45 -2.31
N ILE A 45 -4.23 -9.16 -3.27
CA ILE A 45 -4.09 -7.99 -4.15
C ILE A 45 -4.11 -6.70 -3.33
N ALA A 46 -5.09 -6.57 -2.42
CA ALA A 46 -5.16 -5.41 -1.54
C ALA A 46 -3.89 -5.24 -0.70
N ALA A 47 -3.21 -6.33 -0.30
CA ALA A 47 -1.95 -6.27 0.43
C ALA A 47 -0.78 -5.72 -0.40
N GLU A 48 -0.67 -6.11 -1.67
CA GLU A 48 0.35 -5.54 -2.57
C GLU A 48 0.12 -4.03 -2.79
N ILE A 49 -1.14 -3.61 -2.98
CA ILE A 49 -1.48 -2.20 -3.19
C ILE A 49 -1.28 -1.37 -1.92
N ASP A 50 -1.66 -1.91 -0.75
CA ASP A 50 -1.49 -1.25 0.55
C ASP A 50 -0.01 -1.00 0.89
N ARG A 51 0.90 -1.90 0.52
CA ARG A 51 2.35 -1.68 0.67
C ARG A 51 2.86 -0.50 -0.15
N PHE A 52 2.37 -0.36 -1.38
CA PHE A 52 2.68 0.79 -2.22
C PHE A 52 2.17 2.10 -1.60
N HIS A 53 0.96 2.08 -1.06
CA HIS A 53 0.40 3.23 -0.34
C HIS A 53 1.23 3.60 0.90
N LEU A 54 1.69 2.61 1.67
CA LEU A 54 2.57 2.85 2.82
C LEU A 54 3.91 3.45 2.40
N PHE A 55 4.52 2.99 1.30
CA PHE A 55 5.70 3.63 0.72
C PHE A 55 5.48 5.13 0.48
N LEU A 56 4.35 5.50 -0.14
CA LEU A 56 4.04 6.91 -0.43
C LEU A 56 3.87 7.72 0.85
N ILE A 57 3.15 7.16 1.83
CA ILE A 57 2.92 7.82 3.11
C ILE A 57 4.24 8.05 3.84
N PHE A 58 5.06 7.01 4.01
CA PHE A 58 6.35 7.12 4.70
C PHE A 58 7.29 8.11 4.00
N SER A 59 7.36 8.07 2.68
CA SER A 59 8.22 8.97 1.91
C SER A 59 7.74 10.43 1.98
N SER A 60 6.42 10.65 1.98
CA SER A 60 5.84 11.99 2.10
C SER A 60 6.00 12.57 3.51
N LEU A 61 5.83 11.75 4.55
CA LEU A 61 6.10 12.16 5.94
C LEU A 61 7.56 12.57 6.12
N ARG A 62 8.49 11.81 5.52
CA ARG A 62 9.92 12.12 5.58
C ARG A 62 10.31 13.41 4.85
N ASP A 63 9.66 13.75 3.72
CA ASP A 63 9.83 15.08 3.10
C ASP A 63 9.38 16.20 4.05
N LYS A 64 8.29 15.98 4.80
CA LYS A 64 7.78 16.95 5.79
C LYS A 64 8.65 17.06 7.04
N GLU A 65 9.31 15.99 7.48
CA GLU A 65 10.29 16.01 8.59
C GLU A 65 11.43 17.01 8.35
N HIS A 66 11.82 17.23 7.08
CA HIS A 66 12.81 18.24 6.73
C HIS A 66 12.33 19.68 7.03
N ARG A 67 11.02 19.90 7.18
CA ARG A 67 10.39 21.21 7.44
C ARG A 67 10.01 21.40 8.90
N ASP A 68 9.47 20.36 9.54
CA ASP A 68 9.13 20.35 10.97
C ASP A 68 9.45 18.98 11.60
N ARG A 69 10.65 18.91 12.17
CA ARG A 69 11.30 17.61 12.42
C ARG A 69 10.62 16.78 13.49
N SER A 70 10.17 17.40 14.59
CA SER A 70 9.85 16.63 15.79
C SER A 70 8.49 15.94 15.71
N PHE A 71 7.49 16.57 15.10
CA PHE A 71 6.14 16.05 15.04
C PHE A 71 5.98 15.00 13.95
N PHE A 72 6.44 15.28 12.73
CA PHE A 72 6.35 14.32 11.63
C PHE A 72 7.17 13.06 11.89
N GLU A 73 8.31 13.16 12.60
CA GLU A 73 9.09 11.99 13.06
C GLU A 73 8.29 11.12 14.05
N ARG A 74 7.55 11.74 14.98
CA ARG A 74 6.66 11.01 15.91
C ARG A 74 5.44 10.38 15.20
N VAL A 75 4.88 11.04 14.19
CA VAL A 75 3.82 10.45 13.34
C VAL A 75 4.36 9.25 12.58
N HIS A 76 5.55 9.39 11.97
CA HIS A 76 6.24 8.32 11.25
C HIS A 76 6.48 7.10 12.16
N ASP A 77 7.02 7.31 13.36
CA ASP A 77 7.26 6.23 14.33
C ASP A 77 5.97 5.55 14.79
N SER A 78 4.92 6.33 15.07
CA SER A 78 3.60 5.82 15.44
C SER A 78 3.00 4.98 14.31
N LEU A 79 3.11 5.44 13.06
CA LEU A 79 2.64 4.72 11.89
C LEU A 79 3.38 3.39 11.72
N ARG A 80 4.71 3.39 11.88
CA ARG A 80 5.52 2.18 11.79
C ARG A 80 5.12 1.15 12.85
N ALA A 81 4.95 1.58 14.10
CA ALA A 81 4.54 0.70 15.19
C ALA A 81 3.15 0.08 14.92
N LEU A 82 2.17 0.91 14.53
CA LEU A 82 0.82 0.45 14.21
C LEU A 82 0.79 -0.48 13.00
N PHE A 83 1.58 -0.20 11.96
CA PHE A 83 1.67 -1.06 10.78
C PHE A 83 2.17 -2.45 11.16
N VAL A 84 3.28 -2.57 11.90
CA VAL A 84 3.84 -3.86 12.31
C VAL A 84 2.84 -4.69 13.13
N GLU A 85 2.16 -4.07 14.09
CA GLU A 85 1.16 -4.74 14.92
C GLU A 85 0.00 -5.29 14.08
N THR A 86 -0.50 -4.47 13.16
CA THR A 86 -1.70 -4.79 12.39
C THR A 86 -1.41 -5.73 11.21
N GLU A 87 -0.25 -5.59 10.57
CA GLU A 87 0.15 -6.45 9.45
C GLU A 87 0.41 -7.89 9.91
N THR A 88 0.96 -8.08 11.12
CA THR A 88 1.12 -9.42 11.70
C THR A 88 -0.23 -10.14 11.82
N ARG A 89 -1.26 -9.46 12.36
CA ARG A 89 -2.60 -10.04 12.49
C ARG A 89 -3.23 -10.32 11.13
N ARG A 90 -3.08 -9.38 10.19
CA ARG A 90 -3.60 -9.51 8.83
C ARG A 90 -2.98 -10.70 8.10
N LEU A 91 -1.67 -10.91 8.21
CA LEU A 91 -0.98 -12.03 7.56
C LEU A 91 -1.41 -13.38 8.10
N LEU A 92 -1.78 -13.47 9.38
CA LEU A 92 -2.36 -14.69 9.94
C LEU A 92 -3.73 -14.99 9.34
N SER A 93 -4.62 -13.99 9.27
CA SER A 93 -5.94 -14.13 8.62
C SER A 93 -5.80 -14.52 7.14
N LEU A 94 -4.90 -13.84 6.42
CA LEU A 94 -4.67 -14.10 5.01
C LEU A 94 -4.15 -15.52 4.76
N ARG A 95 -3.32 -16.06 5.66
CA ARG A 95 -2.84 -17.45 5.56
C ARG A 95 -4.00 -18.44 5.57
N GLU A 96 -5.02 -18.21 6.40
CA GLU A 96 -6.19 -19.07 6.53
C GLU A 96 -7.07 -18.98 5.27
N GLU A 97 -7.30 -17.77 4.76
CA GLU A 97 -8.05 -17.53 3.52
C GLU A 97 -7.36 -18.20 2.31
N LEU A 98 -6.03 -18.20 2.28
CA LEU A 98 -5.24 -18.77 1.20
C LEU A 98 -4.97 -20.27 1.33
N ALA A 99 -5.33 -20.93 2.43
CA ALA A 99 -5.00 -22.33 2.69
C ALA A 99 -5.56 -23.30 1.62
N GLY A 100 -6.69 -22.98 1.01
CA GLY A 100 -7.32 -23.76 -0.06
C GLY A 100 -6.86 -23.42 -1.48
N VAL A 101 -5.96 -22.45 -1.64
CA VAL A 101 -5.50 -21.98 -2.96
C VAL A 101 -4.16 -22.66 -3.31
N PRO A 102 -4.01 -23.28 -4.50
CA PRO A 102 -2.78 -23.98 -4.89
C PRO A 102 -1.49 -23.13 -4.78
N GLU A 103 -1.60 -21.81 -4.96
CA GLU A 103 -0.48 -20.87 -4.83
C GLU A 103 -0.50 -20.06 -3.52
N GLY A 104 -1.49 -20.31 -2.66
CA GLY A 104 -1.78 -19.49 -1.50
C GLY A 104 -0.61 -19.39 -0.51
N ARG A 105 0.09 -20.51 -0.28
CA ARG A 105 1.29 -20.52 0.59
C ARG A 105 2.38 -19.60 0.06
N ARG A 106 2.69 -19.67 -1.24
CA ARG A 106 3.73 -18.82 -1.86
C ARG A 106 3.36 -17.35 -1.77
N ILE A 107 2.10 -17.02 -2.10
CA ILE A 107 1.58 -15.65 -2.03
C ILE A 107 1.68 -15.11 -0.60
N TRP A 108 1.28 -15.90 0.39
CA TRP A 108 1.39 -15.52 1.81
C TRP A 108 2.85 -15.30 2.23
N GLU A 109 3.78 -16.19 1.84
CA GLU A 109 5.20 -16.03 2.17
C GLU A 109 5.80 -14.76 1.54
N ASP A 110 5.45 -14.42 0.30
CA ASP A 110 5.90 -13.21 -0.40
C ASP A 110 5.30 -11.91 0.17
N LEU A 111 4.15 -12.03 0.84
CA LEU A 111 3.50 -10.94 1.55
C LEU A 111 4.00 -10.75 2.98
N ARG A 112 5.05 -11.44 3.39
CA ARG A 112 5.70 -11.12 4.66
C ARG A 112 6.49 -9.80 4.57
N PRO A 113 6.59 -9.00 5.65
CA PRO A 113 7.28 -7.71 5.61
C PRO A 113 8.76 -7.83 5.24
N GLU A 114 9.42 -8.93 5.62
CA GLU A 114 10.84 -9.17 5.32
C GLU A 114 11.11 -9.46 3.83
N ARG A 115 10.04 -9.55 3.02
CA ARG A 115 10.11 -9.73 1.56
C ARG A 115 9.48 -8.56 0.80
N ASP A 116 9.22 -7.43 1.46
CA ASP A 116 8.65 -6.26 0.80
C ASP A 116 9.69 -5.63 -0.15
N PRO A 117 9.49 -5.69 -1.48
CA PRO A 117 10.43 -5.07 -2.42
C PRO A 117 10.43 -3.54 -2.34
N LEU A 118 9.44 -2.94 -1.67
CA LEU A 118 9.35 -1.50 -1.51
C LEU A 118 10.05 -0.99 -0.26
N GLU A 119 10.45 -1.88 0.68
CA GLU A 119 11.17 -1.51 1.90
C GLU A 119 12.38 -0.59 1.64
N PRO A 120 13.24 -0.83 0.61
CA PRO A 120 14.37 0.06 0.33
C PRO A 120 13.99 1.49 -0.04
N TYR A 121 12.75 1.71 -0.48
CA TYR A 121 12.25 3.02 -0.91
C TYR A 121 11.53 3.75 0.24
N TYR A 122 11.29 3.11 1.38
CA TYR A 122 10.63 3.75 2.52
C TYR A 122 11.55 4.85 3.08
N GLY A 123 11.26 6.10 2.72
CA GLY A 123 11.97 7.27 3.24
C GLY A 123 12.73 8.10 2.20
N SER A 124 12.57 7.85 0.90
CA SER A 124 13.00 8.78 -0.14
C SER A 124 12.27 8.54 -1.46
N PHE A 125 11.73 9.60 -2.05
CA PHE A 125 11.27 9.59 -3.45
C PHE A 125 12.46 9.62 -4.44
N ASP A 126 13.65 10.07 -4.01
CA ASP A 126 14.81 10.27 -4.90
C ASP A 126 15.40 8.96 -5.43
N ASP A 127 15.19 7.85 -4.72
CA ASP A 127 15.58 6.51 -5.18
C ASP A 127 14.49 5.85 -6.05
N GLY A 128 13.33 6.50 -6.21
CA GLY A 128 12.14 6.03 -6.92
C GLY A 128 12.26 5.99 -8.44
N GLY A 129 13.27 5.29 -8.96
CA GLY A 129 13.36 4.86 -10.36
C GLY A 129 13.76 5.95 -11.36
N LYS A 130 14.89 5.74 -12.05
CA LYS A 130 15.33 6.63 -13.17
C LYS A 130 14.37 6.64 -14.36
N THR A 131 13.39 5.73 -14.38
CA THR A 131 12.37 5.54 -15.42
C THR A 131 11.05 5.10 -14.79
N LEU A 132 9.92 5.35 -15.46
CA LEU A 132 8.60 4.87 -15.01
C LEU A 132 8.60 3.37 -14.71
N GLU A 133 9.28 2.57 -15.54
CA GLU A 133 9.39 1.11 -15.41
C GLU A 133 10.16 0.63 -14.18
N SER A 134 10.95 1.50 -13.56
CA SER A 134 11.67 1.24 -12.31
C SER A 134 11.04 1.94 -11.12
N SER A 135 9.93 2.64 -11.32
CA SER A 135 9.22 3.34 -10.25
C SER A 135 8.42 2.37 -9.37
N PRO A 136 8.16 2.73 -8.10
CA PRO A 136 7.28 1.97 -7.21
C PRO A 136 5.89 1.69 -7.81
N PHE A 137 5.38 2.60 -8.64
CA PHE A 137 4.12 2.45 -9.38
C PHE A 137 4.15 1.28 -10.37
N ALA A 138 5.19 1.20 -11.20
CA ALA A 138 5.33 0.10 -12.15
C ALA A 138 5.64 -1.23 -11.43
N ILE A 139 6.40 -1.20 -10.33
CA ILE A 139 6.69 -2.39 -9.53
C ILE A 139 5.39 -3.01 -8.99
N VAL A 140 4.52 -2.20 -8.35
CA VAL A 140 3.25 -2.72 -7.84
C VAL A 140 2.33 -3.17 -8.98
N ALA A 141 2.28 -2.41 -10.09
CA ALA A 141 1.48 -2.76 -11.26
C ALA A 141 1.86 -4.12 -11.84
N ARG A 142 3.16 -4.36 -12.07
CA ARG A 142 3.67 -5.67 -12.55
C ARG A 142 3.39 -6.80 -11.57
N ARG A 143 3.66 -6.58 -10.28
CA ARG A 143 3.46 -7.62 -9.27
C ARG A 143 2.00 -8.04 -9.19
N VAL A 144 1.07 -7.09 -9.21
CA VAL A 144 -0.36 -7.40 -9.19
C VAL A 144 -0.79 -8.04 -10.50
N SER A 145 -0.41 -7.47 -11.65
CA SER A 145 -0.81 -8.00 -12.95
C SER A 145 -0.32 -9.42 -13.19
N ASP A 146 0.98 -9.66 -13.01
CA ASP A 146 1.62 -10.91 -13.39
C ASP A 146 1.19 -12.04 -12.46
N ARG A 147 1.06 -11.72 -11.17
CA ARG A 147 0.74 -12.72 -10.14
C ARG A 147 -0.73 -13.14 -10.17
N PHE A 148 -1.65 -12.20 -10.40
CA PHE A 148 -3.08 -12.47 -10.20
C PHE A 148 -3.88 -12.54 -11.50
N PHE A 149 -3.35 -12.05 -12.63
CA PHE A 149 -4.10 -11.96 -13.89
C PHE A 149 -3.47 -12.73 -15.06
N ARG A 150 -2.25 -13.26 -14.93
CA ARG A 150 -1.60 -14.16 -15.92
C ARG A 150 -1.73 -13.68 -17.38
N GLU A 151 -2.63 -14.29 -18.16
CA GLU A 151 -2.86 -13.95 -19.57
C GLU A 151 -3.46 -12.54 -19.76
N ASP A 152 -4.22 -12.07 -18.78
CA ASP A 152 -4.79 -10.72 -18.76
C ASP A 152 -3.84 -9.70 -18.11
N ALA A 153 -2.57 -10.08 -17.83
CA ALA A 153 -1.59 -9.20 -17.18
C ALA A 153 -1.40 -7.85 -17.88
N PRO A 154 -1.34 -7.72 -19.22
CA PRO A 154 -1.22 -6.40 -19.85
C PRO A 154 -2.40 -5.46 -19.51
N VAL A 155 -3.62 -6.00 -19.54
CA VAL A 155 -4.84 -5.23 -19.22
C VAL A 155 -4.87 -4.86 -17.74
N ALA A 156 -4.51 -5.81 -16.87
CA ALA A 156 -4.43 -5.57 -15.44
C ALA A 156 -3.33 -4.57 -15.09
N TYR A 157 -2.19 -4.63 -15.77
CA TYR A 157 -1.06 -3.72 -15.57
C TYR A 157 -1.49 -2.26 -15.79
N ASP A 158 -2.10 -1.97 -16.93
CA ASP A 158 -2.55 -0.60 -17.25
C ASP A 158 -3.56 -0.07 -16.21
N LEU A 159 -4.49 -0.93 -15.77
CA LEU A 159 -5.49 -0.53 -14.79
C LEU A 159 -4.89 -0.35 -13.39
N VAL A 160 -4.01 -1.26 -12.95
CA VAL A 160 -3.34 -1.13 -11.65
C VAL A 160 -2.43 0.09 -11.65
N LEU A 161 -1.71 0.36 -12.75
CA LEU A 161 -0.88 1.56 -12.88
C LEU A 161 -1.73 2.83 -12.80
N SER A 162 -2.85 2.88 -13.52
CA SER A 162 -3.78 4.02 -13.45
C SER A 162 -4.34 4.23 -12.04
N ILE A 163 -4.68 3.15 -11.33
CA ILE A 163 -5.15 3.22 -9.94
C ILE A 163 -4.04 3.72 -9.03
N ALA A 164 -2.82 3.19 -9.16
CA ALA A 164 -1.68 3.57 -8.32
C ALA A 164 -1.33 5.05 -8.47
N LEU A 165 -1.48 5.61 -9.68
CA LEU A 165 -1.29 7.04 -9.93
C LEU A 165 -2.42 7.88 -9.29
N ASP A 166 -3.69 7.49 -9.43
CA ASP A 166 -4.83 8.19 -8.80
C ASP A 166 -4.78 8.13 -7.27
N THR A 167 -4.42 6.98 -6.69
CA THR A 167 -4.33 6.86 -5.23
C THR A 167 -3.12 7.56 -4.65
N ALA A 168 -2.05 7.75 -5.44
CA ALA A 168 -0.88 8.50 -4.98
C ALA A 168 -1.21 9.97 -4.70
N ASP A 169 -1.87 10.65 -5.63
CA ASP A 169 -2.27 12.04 -5.44
C ASP A 169 -3.15 12.21 -4.19
N ARG A 170 -4.09 11.28 -3.98
CA ARG A 170 -4.99 11.30 -2.82
C ARG A 170 -4.26 11.05 -1.52
N LEU A 171 -3.36 10.07 -1.48
CA LEU A 171 -2.59 9.75 -0.28
C LEU A 171 -1.61 10.85 0.10
N THR A 172 -0.98 11.49 -0.88
CA THR A 172 -0.16 12.66 -0.62
C THR A 172 -1.00 13.79 -0.03
N GLN A 173 -2.24 14.00 -0.50
CA GLN A 173 -3.17 14.96 0.13
C GLN A 173 -3.54 14.58 1.57
N GLU A 174 -3.77 13.30 1.87
CA GLU A 174 -4.01 12.84 3.26
C GLU A 174 -2.81 13.17 4.16
N VAL A 175 -1.58 12.97 3.67
CA VAL A 175 -0.36 13.36 4.39
C VAL A 175 -0.26 14.87 4.50
N ASP A 176 -0.65 15.63 3.48
CA ASP A 176 -0.65 17.10 3.49
C ASP A 176 -1.55 17.67 4.60
N ASN A 177 -2.67 17.01 4.88
CA ASN A 177 -3.61 17.36 5.95
C ASN A 177 -3.12 17.03 7.37
N VAL A 178 -1.98 16.33 7.52
CA VAL A 178 -1.38 16.09 8.84
C VAL A 178 -0.78 17.39 9.36
N ASP A 179 -1.31 17.85 10.50
CA ASP A 179 -0.89 19.05 11.21
C ASP A 179 -0.74 18.79 12.72
N GLU A 180 0.00 19.65 13.42
CA GLU A 180 0.17 19.57 14.87
C GLU A 180 -1.12 19.89 15.67
N GLY A 181 -2.19 20.32 14.99
CA GLY A 181 -3.40 20.83 15.64
C GLY A 181 -3.20 22.16 16.38
N THR A 182 -2.14 22.93 16.08
CA THR A 182 -1.84 24.24 16.69
C THR A 182 -2.72 25.40 16.16
N GLY A 183 -3.78 25.08 15.42
CA GLY A 183 -4.77 26.04 14.95
C GLY A 183 -5.82 26.41 16.01
N ALA A 184 -5.40 27.17 17.03
CA ALA A 184 -6.17 28.21 17.74
C ALA A 184 -5.26 28.97 18.73
#